data_AF-A0A7V2WED0-F1
#
_entry.id   AF-A0A7V2WED0-F1
#
_cell.length_a   1.000
_cell.length_b   1.000
_cell.length_c   1.000
_cell.angle_alpha   90.00
_cell.angle_beta   90.00
_cell.angle_gamma   90.00
#
_symmetry.space_group_name_H-M   'P 1'
#
loop_
_entity.id
_entity.type
_entity.pdbx_description
1 polymer ?
#
loop_
_entity_poly.entity_id
_entity_poly.type
_entity_poly.pdbx_seq_one_letter_code
_entity_poly.pdbx_strand_id
1 'polypeptide(L)'
;MSEVLAVANVFMSGQLAGQLTRCKTTYTFQYDKDYISNKGIPLSYSLPLQHQTFSNDALFPYFTGLLSEGWLLDLQSKTQHIDKNDAFTLLVKNGHDLAGAITIELSNLPEKIR
;
A
#
# COMPACT_ATOMS: atom_id res chain seq x y z
N MET A 1 9.96 -2.35 -18.22
CA MET A 1 9.69 -1.85 -16.85
C MET A 1 8.65 -0.76 -16.98
N SER A 2 7.51 -0.90 -16.30
CA SER A 2 6.49 0.15 -16.26
C SER A 2 6.98 1.33 -15.41
N GLU A 3 6.62 2.54 -15.80
CA GLU A 3 6.96 3.77 -15.09
C GLU A 3 6.36 3.75 -13.67
N VAL A 4 7.21 3.95 -12.66
CA VAL A 4 6.81 4.03 -11.25
C VAL A 4 6.28 5.42 -10.96
N LEU A 5 5.06 5.50 -10.42
CA LEU A 5 4.40 6.76 -10.06
C LEU A 5 4.51 7.08 -8.58
N ALA A 6 4.40 6.08 -7.71
CA ALA A 6 4.48 6.24 -6.27
C ALA A 6 4.92 4.94 -5.58
N VAL A 7 5.58 5.08 -4.43
CA VAL A 7 5.99 3.95 -3.57
C VAL A 7 5.54 4.24 -2.14
N ALA A 8 5.01 3.22 -1.49
CA ALA A 8 4.65 3.23 -0.08
C ALA A 8 5.33 2.06 0.65
N ASN A 9 5.88 2.35 1.82
CA ASN A 9 6.34 1.34 2.76
C ASN A 9 5.13 0.75 3.49
N VAL A 10 5.13 -0.56 3.64
CA VAL A 10 4.11 -1.30 4.40
C VAL A 10 4.81 -1.89 5.61
N PHE A 11 4.31 -1.54 6.79
CA PHE A 11 4.79 -2.02 8.07
C PHE A 11 3.77 -2.98 8.69
N MET A 12 4.26 -4.05 9.30
CA MET A 12 3.50 -4.97 10.13
C MET A 12 4.07 -4.93 11.55
N SER A 13 3.25 -4.54 12.52
CA SER A 13 3.65 -4.35 13.92
C SER A 13 4.89 -3.44 14.08
N GLY A 14 5.00 -2.41 13.24
CA GLY A 14 6.14 -1.48 13.22
C GLY A 14 7.40 -2.00 12.51
N GLN A 15 7.41 -3.25 12.03
CA GLN A 15 8.51 -3.79 11.22
C GLN A 15 8.22 -3.58 9.73
N LEU A 16 9.21 -3.11 8.96
CA LEU A 16 9.07 -2.94 7.51
C LEU A 16 8.82 -4.31 6.86
N ALA A 17 7.59 -4.53 6.41
CA ALA A 17 7.17 -5.78 5.78
C ALA A 17 7.52 -5.79 4.29
N GLY A 18 7.39 -4.64 3.62
CA GLY A 18 7.69 -4.54 2.20
C GLY A 18 7.30 -3.20 1.60
N GLN A 19 7.30 -3.15 0.28
CA GLN A 19 6.98 -1.95 -0.49
C GLN A 19 5.84 -2.24 -1.46
N LEU A 20 4.81 -1.39 -1.39
CA LEU A 20 3.73 -1.31 -2.35
C LEU A 20 4.04 -0.20 -3.35
N THR A 21 4.07 -0.53 -4.63
CA THR A 21 4.40 0.41 -5.70
C THR A 21 3.21 0.55 -6.65
N ARG A 22 2.85 1.79 -6.96
CA ARG A 22 1.91 2.13 -8.03
C ARG A 22 2.71 2.48 -9.28
N CYS A 23 2.59 1.66 -10.31
CA CYS A 23 3.08 1.95 -11.65
C CYS A 23 1.96 2.56 -12.51
N LYS A 24 2.30 3.00 -13.72
CA LYS A 24 1.35 3.61 -14.65
C LYS A 24 0.12 2.75 -14.98
N THR A 25 0.29 1.44 -15.06
CA THR A 25 -0.76 0.49 -15.47
C THR A 25 -0.93 -0.68 -14.52
N THR A 26 -0.07 -0.81 -13.51
CA THR A 26 -0.02 -1.97 -12.62
C THR A 26 0.32 -1.54 -11.20
N TYR A 27 0.09 -2.43 -10.25
CA TYR A 27 0.55 -2.36 -8.88
C TYR A 27 1.51 -3.51 -8.62
N THR A 28 2.57 -3.25 -7.88
CA THR A 28 3.49 -4.28 -7.44
C THR A 28 3.67 -4.26 -5.93
N PHE A 29 3.88 -5.43 -5.34
CA PHE A 29 4.23 -5.56 -3.94
C PHE A 29 5.44 -6.47 -3.78
N GLN A 30 6.43 -6.00 -3.04
CA GLN A 30 7.65 -6.75 -2.76
C GLN A 30 7.89 -6.78 -1.26
N TYR A 31 7.98 -7.98 -0.69
CA TYR A 31 8.42 -8.16 0.68
C TYR A 31 9.87 -7.71 0.84
N ASP A 32 10.16 -7.08 1.97
CA ASP A 32 11.51 -6.73 2.37
C ASP A 32 12.34 -7.99 2.65
N LYS A 33 13.62 -7.96 2.28
CA LYS A 33 14.50 -9.15 2.40
C LYS A 33 14.74 -9.53 3.85
N ASP A 34 14.87 -8.55 4.73
CA ASP A 34 15.10 -8.79 6.16
C ASP A 34 13.81 -9.27 6.81
N TYR A 35 12.65 -8.80 6.35
CA TYR A 35 11.35 -9.31 6.79
C TYR A 35 11.17 -10.81 6.49
N ILE A 36 11.52 -11.24 5.27
CA ILE A 36 11.47 -12.66 4.89
C ILE A 36 12.49 -13.47 5.69
N SER A 37 13.72 -12.97 5.81
CA SER A 37 14.82 -13.67 6.50
C SER A 37 14.52 -13.89 7.98
N ASN A 38 13.83 -12.94 8.61
CA ASN A 38 13.38 -13.02 9.99
C ASN A 38 12.07 -13.81 10.17
N LYS A 39 11.57 -14.48 9.12
CA LYS A 39 10.31 -15.24 9.12
C LYS A 39 9.13 -14.39 9.60
N GLY A 40 9.00 -13.18 9.06
CA GLY A 40 7.91 -12.27 9.38
C GLY A 40 6.52 -12.88 9.13
N ILE A 41 5.47 -12.22 9.61
CA ILE A 41 4.10 -12.69 9.41
C ILE A 41 3.66 -12.31 7.98
N PRO A 42 3.17 -13.25 7.15
CA PRO A 42 2.60 -12.90 5.85
C PRO A 42 1.44 -11.91 6.01
N LEU A 43 1.36 -10.90 5.15
CA LEU A 43 0.30 -9.90 5.18
C LEU A 43 -1.09 -10.54 4.93
N SER A 44 -1.17 -11.49 4.01
CA SER A 44 -2.39 -12.19 3.63
C SER A 44 -2.05 -13.58 3.08
N TYR A 45 -3.04 -14.48 3.09
CA TYR A 45 -2.93 -15.76 2.37
C TYR A 45 -2.67 -15.57 0.87
N SER A 46 -3.20 -14.50 0.27
CA SER A 46 -2.97 -14.14 -1.14
C SER A 46 -1.63 -13.43 -1.39
N LEU A 47 -0.90 -13.08 -0.34
CA LEU A 47 0.43 -12.47 -0.39
C LEU A 47 1.38 -13.27 0.52
N PRO A 48 1.69 -14.54 0.20
CA PRO A 48 2.62 -15.33 1.01
C PRO A 48 4.02 -14.72 1.02
N LEU A 49 4.80 -15.00 2.07
CA LEU A 49 6.21 -14.59 2.11
C LEU A 49 6.99 -15.22 0.96
N GLN A 50 7.55 -14.39 0.10
CA GLN A 50 8.42 -14.82 -0.99
C GLN A 50 9.32 -13.67 -1.44
N HIS A 51 10.45 -14.03 -2.06
CA HIS A 51 11.38 -13.04 -2.62
C HIS A 51 10.89 -12.44 -3.94
N GLN A 52 9.98 -13.11 -4.65
CA GLN A 52 9.46 -12.63 -5.93
C GLN A 52 8.42 -11.53 -5.75
N THR A 53 8.49 -10.53 -6.63
CA THR A 53 7.54 -9.42 -6.66
C THR A 53 6.17 -9.89 -7.13
N PHE A 54 5.14 -9.54 -6.38
CA PHE A 54 3.75 -9.66 -6.83
C PHE A 54 3.44 -8.51 -7.78
N SER A 55 2.71 -8.78 -8.85
CA SER A 55 2.24 -7.77 -9.79
C SER A 55 0.77 -8.04 -10.12
N ASN A 56 -0.01 -6.97 -10.25
CA ASN A 56 -1.41 -7.04 -10.64
C ASN A 56 -1.83 -5.75 -11.35
N ASP A 57 -2.85 -5.81 -12.22
CA ASP A 57 -3.35 -4.62 -12.93
C ASP A 57 -4.20 -3.72 -12.02
N ALA A 58 -4.72 -4.29 -10.93
CA ALA A 58 -5.45 -3.59 -9.89
C ALA A 58 -4.73 -3.68 -8.53
N LEU A 59 -5.08 -2.79 -7.60
CA LEU A 59 -4.58 -2.86 -6.23
C LEU A 59 -4.97 -4.21 -5.59
N PHE A 60 -4.04 -4.84 -4.87
CA PHE A 60 -4.27 -6.18 -4.34
C PHE A 60 -5.46 -6.20 -3.35
N PRO A 61 -6.28 -7.28 -3.33
CA PRO A 61 -7.45 -7.38 -2.46
C PRO A 61 -7.17 -7.12 -0.97
N TYR A 62 -5.98 -7.51 -0.51
CA TYR A 62 -5.53 -7.23 0.85
C TYR A 62 -5.52 -5.73 1.17
N PHE A 63 -4.95 -4.91 0.27
CA PHE A 63 -4.84 -3.47 0.48
C PHE A 63 -6.18 -2.76 0.25
N THR A 64 -6.99 -3.21 -0.70
CA THR A 64 -8.33 -2.64 -0.89
C THR A 64 -9.23 -2.89 0.31
N GLY A 65 -9.09 -4.05 0.98
CA GLY A 65 -9.83 -4.38 2.19
C GLY A 65 -9.43 -3.55 3.42
N LEU A 66 -8.36 -2.75 3.35
CA LEU A 66 -7.97 -1.80 4.40
C LEU A 66 -8.64 -0.42 4.24
N LEU A 67 -9.25 -0.16 3.08
CA LEU A 67 -9.91 1.12 2.83
C LEU A 67 -11.20 1.23 3.64
N SER A 68 -11.53 2.48 4.00
CA SER A 68 -12.86 2.78 4.53
C SER A 68 -13.93 2.58 3.47
N GLU A 69 -15.16 2.30 3.89
CA GLU A 69 -16.31 2.09 3.01
C GLU A 69 -17.48 3.03 3.38
N GLY A 70 -18.44 3.17 2.45
CA GLY A 70 -19.68 3.91 2.66
C GLY A 70 -19.46 5.36 3.11
N TRP A 71 -20.17 5.76 4.18
CA TRP A 71 -20.15 7.14 4.67
C TRP A 71 -18.76 7.63 5.09
N LEU A 72 -17.93 6.76 5.69
CA LEU A 72 -16.59 7.17 6.13
C LEU A 72 -15.67 7.44 4.94
N LEU A 73 -15.76 6.61 3.89
CA LEU A 73 -15.05 6.85 2.63
C LEU A 73 -15.47 8.18 2.00
N ASP A 74 -16.78 8.45 1.94
CA ASP A 74 -17.30 9.72 1.40
C ASP A 74 -16.78 10.93 2.18
N LEU A 75 -16.69 10.81 3.51
CA LEU A 75 -16.15 11.87 4.36
C LEU A 75 -14.65 12.08 4.12
N GLN A 76 -13.84 11.01 4.09
CA GLN A 76 -12.40 11.07 3.82
C GLN A 76 -12.11 11.67 2.45
N SER A 77 -12.79 11.19 1.41
CA SER A 77 -12.65 11.69 0.03
C SER A 77 -12.95 13.20 -0.06
N LYS A 78 -14.06 13.66 0.54
CA LYS A 78 -14.45 15.08 0.53
C LYS A 78 -13.49 15.95 1.33
N THR A 79 -13.11 15.53 2.54
CA THR A 79 -12.27 16.33 3.45
C THR A 79 -10.83 16.43 2.97
N GLN A 80 -10.30 15.39 2.32
CA GLN A 80 -8.93 15.33 1.82
C GLN A 80 -8.82 15.71 0.34
N HIS A 81 -9.93 16.00 -0.34
CA HIS A 81 -10.00 16.28 -1.78
C HIS A 81 -9.38 15.17 -2.65
N ILE A 82 -9.64 13.91 -2.30
CA ILE A 82 -9.14 12.74 -3.02
C ILE A 82 -10.29 12.13 -3.82
N ASP A 83 -10.05 11.72 -5.07
CA ASP A 83 -11.03 10.94 -5.83
C ASP A 83 -11.29 9.62 -5.10
N LYS A 84 -12.57 9.30 -4.85
CA LYS A 84 -12.99 8.05 -4.20
C LYS A 84 -12.51 6.79 -4.93
N ASN A 85 -12.19 6.89 -6.22
CA ASN A 85 -11.65 5.80 -7.02
C ASN A 85 -10.12 5.70 -6.96
N ASP A 86 -9.42 6.70 -6.40
CA ASP A 86 -7.97 6.62 -6.16
C ASP A 86 -7.69 5.89 -4.83
N ALA A 87 -7.94 4.58 -4.87
CA ALA A 87 -7.74 3.64 -3.78
C ALA A 87 -6.33 3.72 -3.18
N PHE A 88 -5.30 3.91 -4.00
CA PHE A 88 -3.92 4.01 -3.53
C PHE A 88 -3.71 5.28 -2.70
N THR A 89 -4.16 6.44 -3.19
CA THR A 89 -4.00 7.69 -2.47
C THR A 89 -4.79 7.69 -1.16
N LEU A 90 -6.02 7.16 -1.17
CA LEU A 90 -6.81 6.97 0.05
C LEU A 90 -6.08 6.07 1.06
N LEU A 91 -5.51 4.95 0.61
CA LEU A 91 -4.79 4.01 1.46
C LEU A 91 -3.62 4.68 2.18
N VAL A 92 -2.78 5.40 1.44
CA VAL A 92 -1.56 6.00 1.99
C VAL A 92 -1.89 7.21 2.86
N LYS A 93 -2.92 7.99 2.53
CA LYS A 93 -3.32 9.17 3.32
C LYS A 93 -3.96 8.81 4.65
N ASN A 94 -4.61 7.64 4.74
CA ASN A 94 -5.21 7.13 5.96
C ASN A 94 -4.38 5.99 6.57
N GLY A 95 -3.17 5.76 6.07
CA GLY A 95 -2.35 4.58 6.35
C GLY A 95 -1.80 4.47 7.77
N HIS A 96 -1.90 5.54 8.57
CA HIS A 96 -1.56 5.55 10.00
C HIS A 96 -2.72 5.16 10.92
N ASP A 97 -3.95 5.15 10.40
CA ASP A 97 -5.18 4.83 11.16
C ASP A 97 -5.92 3.66 10.49
N LEU A 98 -5.15 2.62 10.18
CA LEU A 98 -5.70 1.38 9.63
C LEU A 98 -6.00 0.40 10.77
N ALA A 99 -7.07 -0.37 10.62
CA ALA A 99 -7.42 -1.40 11.61
C ALA A 99 -6.32 -2.48 11.69
N GLY A 100 -5.85 -2.76 12.90
CA GLY A 100 -4.89 -3.82 13.18
C GLY A 100 -3.45 -3.34 13.34
N ALA A 101 -2.48 -4.17 12.95
CA ALA A 101 -1.06 -3.92 13.14
C ALA A 101 -0.36 -3.36 11.89
N ILE A 102 -1.13 -2.93 10.89
CA ILE A 102 -0.59 -2.47 9.60
C ILE A 102 -0.49 -0.96 9.59
N THR A 103 0.66 -0.47 9.11
CA THR A 103 0.86 0.95 8.81
C THR A 103 1.37 1.08 7.39
N ILE A 104 0.85 2.04 6.63
CA ILE A 104 1.26 2.29 5.26
C ILE A 104 1.68 3.75 5.13
N GLU A 105 2.91 3.97 4.69
CA GLU A 105 3.53 5.30 4.65
C GLU A 105 4.11 5.55 3.26
N LEU A 106 3.88 6.75 2.70
CA LEU A 106 4.50 7.12 1.43
C LEU A 106 6.03 7.19 1.60
N SER A 107 6.79 6.42 0.83
CA SER A 107 8.25 6.39 0.93
C SER A 107 8.94 7.33 -0.07
N ASN A 108 8.35 7.52 -1.26
CA ASN A 108 8.78 8.53 -2.23
C ASN A 108 7.67 9.55 -2.49
N LEU A 109 7.94 10.82 -2.17
CA LEU A 109 7.34 11.96 -2.87
C LEU A 109 7.94 12.00 -4.29
N PRO A 110 7.17 12.20 -5.37
CA PRO A 110 7.76 12.43 -6.68
C PRO A 110 8.73 13.62 -6.58
N GLU A 111 10.01 13.39 -6.86
CA GLU A 111 10.99 14.46 -7.01
C GLU A 111 10.60 15.32 -8.21
N LYS A 112 9.81 16.38 -7.97
CA LYS A 112 9.69 17.67 -8.68
C LYS A 112 8.25 18.19 -8.70
N ILE A 113 7.92 19.04 -7.73
CA ILE A 113 7.38 20.38 -8.01
C ILE A 113 8.09 21.33 -7.04
N ARG A 114 9.18 21.95 -7.51
CA ARG A 114 9.74 23.19 -6.97
C ARG A 114 9.41 24.28 -7.98
#